data_AF-A0A438F101-F1
#
_entry.id   AF-A0A438F101-F1
#
_cell.length_a   1.000
_cell.length_b   1.000
_cell.length_c   1.000
_cell.angle_alpha   90.00
_cell.angle_beta   90.00
_cell.angle_gamma   90.00
#
_symmetry.space_group_name_H-M   'P 1'
#
loop_
_entity.id
_entity.type
_entity.pdbx_description
1 polymer ?
#
loop_
_entity_poly.entity_id
_entity_poly.type
_entity_poly.pdbx_seq_one_letter_code
_entity_poly.pdbx_strand_id
1 'polypeptide(L)' 'MVRRMLKEEKFAARSSILPVLQAEEDERFVKEWKKYLEEEARIMKNVPGWKVGESVYNSGRWMPPATGELRPEVW' A
#
# COMPACT_ATOMS: atom_id res chain seq x y z
N MET A 1 -11.74 24.67 26.36
CA MET A 1 -10.34 24.83 25.93
C MET A 1 -9.50 23.56 26.15
N VAL A 2 -9.52 22.94 27.34
CA VAL A 2 -8.72 21.73 27.67
C VAL A 2 -8.91 20.55 26.69
N ARG A 3 -10.15 20.18 26.33
CA ARG A 3 -10.41 19.06 25.40
C ARG A 3 -9.77 19.24 24.01
N ARG A 4 -9.61 20.47 23.55
CA ARG A 4 -8.99 20.77 22.25
C ARG A 4 -7.47 20.58 22.34
N MET A 5 -6.85 21.09 23.40
CA MET A 5 -5.40 20.94 23.64
C MET A 5 -5.00 19.47 23.76
N LEU A 6 -5.77 18.66 24.49
CA LEU A 6 -5.51 17.21 24.59
C LEU A 6 -5.64 16.48 23.23
N LYS A 7 -6.56 16.93 22.37
CA LYS A 7 -6.65 16.39 21.00
C LYS A 7 -5.45 16.80 20.16
N GLU A 8 -5.04 18.07 20.24
CA GLU A 8 -3.88 18.59 19.51
C GLU A 8 -2.59 17.86 19.92
N GLU A 9 -2.37 17.66 21.22
CA GLU A 9 -1.26 16.86 21.75
C GLU A 9 -1.28 15.42 21.21
N LYS A 10 -2.44 14.76 21.23
CA LYS A 10 -2.61 13.41 20.66
C LYS A 10 -2.29 13.37 19.17
N PHE A 11 -2.70 14.38 18.40
CA PHE A 11 -2.39 14.46 16.98
C PHE A 11 -0.90 14.70 16.75
N ALA A 12 -0.27 15.61 17.50
CA ALA A 12 1.16 15.88 17.40
C ALA A 12 2.00 14.63 17.73
N ALA A 13 1.63 13.89 18.78
CA ALA A 13 2.29 12.63 19.14
C ALA A 13 2.12 11.53 18.08
N ARG A 14 0.99 11.51 17.36
CA ARG A 14 0.82 10.60 16.21
C ARG A 14 1.67 11.04 15.02
N SER A 15 1.60 12.32 14.66
CA SER A 15 2.34 12.87 13.52
C SER A 15 3.85 12.68 13.65
N SER A 16 4.41 12.68 14.85
CA SER A 16 5.84 12.44 15.05
C SER A 16 6.26 10.99 14.77
N ILE A 17 5.40 9.99 15.06
CA ILE A 17 5.70 8.57 14.85
C ILE A 17 5.24 8.03 13.49
N LEU A 18 4.29 8.71 12.84
CA LEU A 18 3.73 8.29 11.55
C LEU A 18 4.79 7.96 10.47
N PRO A 19 5.88 8.73 10.29
CA PRO A 19 6.88 8.42 9.28
C PRO A 19 7.57 7.06 9.50
N VAL A 20 7.78 6.66 10.75
CA VAL A 20 8.40 5.37 11.08
C VAL A 20 7.43 4.23 10.75
N LEU A 21 6.18 4.35 11.19
CA LEU A 21 5.14 3.35 10.90
C LEU A 21 4.90 3.21 9.38
N GLN A 22 4.93 4.33 8.65
CA GLN A 22 4.78 4.31 7.20
C GLN A 22 5.95 3.60 6.52
N ALA A 23 7.18 3.82 6.97
CA ALA A 23 8.36 3.15 6.41
C ALA A 23 8.35 1.63 6.66
N GLU A 24 7.93 1.20 7.85
CA GLU A 24 7.75 -0.23 8.18
C GLU A 24 6.71 -0.88 7.26
N GLU A 25 5.59 -0.20 7.03
CA GLU A 25 4.52 -0.66 6.14
C GLU A 25 4.97 -0.69 4.67
N ASP A 26 5.72 0.32 4.21
CA ASP A 26 6.29 0.36 2.87
C ASP A 26 7.26 -0.82 2.65
N GLU A 27 8.10 -1.15 3.65
CA GLU A 27 9.00 -2.30 3.57
C GLU A 27 8.22 -3.63 3.49
N ARG A 28 7.18 -3.78 4.32
CA ARG A 28 6.28 -4.94 4.29
C ARG A 28 5.63 -5.07 2.91
N PHE A 29 5.10 -3.97 2.37
CA PHE A 29 4.43 -3.92 1.08
C PHE A 29 5.37 -4.32 -0.06
N VAL A 30 6.56 -3.72 -0.13
CA VAL A 30 7.53 -4.03 -1.20
C VAL A 30 7.97 -5.49 -1.16
N LYS A 31 8.13 -6.08 0.04
CA LYS A 31 8.44 -7.51 0.18
C LYS A 31 7.32 -8.39 -0.38
N GLU A 32 6.08 -8.10 -0.05
CA GLU A 32 4.94 -8.88 -0.53
C GLU A 32 4.70 -8.68 -2.04
N TRP A 33 4.88 -7.45 -2.52
CA TRP A 33 4.78 -7.12 -3.93
C TRP A 33 5.79 -7.89 -4.79
N LYS A 34 7.02 -8.08 -4.31
CA LYS A 34 8.02 -8.91 -5.00
C LYS A 34 7.55 -10.35 -5.15
N LYS A 35 7.02 -10.96 -4.08
CA LYS A 35 6.47 -12.32 -4.14
C LYS A 35 5.31 -12.43 -5.13
N TYR A 36 4.43 -11.43 -5.14
CA TYR A 36 3.32 -11.37 -6.09
C TYR A 36 3.80 -11.32 -7.54
N LEU A 37 4.82 -10.51 -7.86
CA LEU A 37 5.39 -10.43 -9.21
C LEU A 37 6.10 -11.73 -9.62
N GLU A 38 6.80 -12.40 -8.70
CA GLU A 38 7.41 -13.71 -8.95
C GLU A 38 6.35 -14.78 -9.26
N GLU A 39 5.25 -14.76 -8.52
CA GLU A 39 4.11 -15.65 -8.71
C GLU A 39 3.37 -15.36 -10.03
N GLU A 40 3.16 -14.09 -10.35
CA GLU A 40 2.60 -13.65 -11.63
C GLU A 40 3.45 -14.17 -12.80
N ALA A 41 4.78 -14.00 -12.73
CA ALA A 41 5.70 -14.49 -13.75
C ALA A 41 5.62 -16.02 -13.90
N ARG A 42 5.51 -16.75 -12.79
CA ARG A 42 5.42 -18.22 -12.77
C ARG A 42 4.14 -18.71 -13.43
N ILE A 43 3.00 -18.08 -13.13
CA ILE A 43 1.68 -18.45 -13.66
C ILE A 43 1.55 -18.05 -15.13
N MET A 44 1.97 -16.84 -15.50
CA MET A 44 1.73 -16.26 -16.81
C MET A 44 2.81 -16.58 -17.86
N LYS A 45 3.82 -17.39 -17.51
CA LYS A 45 4.97 -17.74 -18.37
C LYS A 45 4.64 -18.21 -19.80
N ASN A 46 3.45 -18.79 -20.00
CA ASN A 46 3.03 -19.38 -21.28
C ASN A 46 1.97 -18.55 -22.02
N VAL A 47 1.61 -17.37 -21.51
CA VAL A 47 0.58 -16.51 -22.11
C VAL A 47 1.23 -15.52 -23.08
N PRO A 48 0.91 -15.58 -24.39
CA PRO A 48 1.53 -14.68 -25.37
C PRO A 48 1.18 -13.22 -25.09
N GLY A 49 2.19 -12.34 -25.09
CA GLY A 49 2.00 -10.90 -24.93
C GLY A 49 1.82 -10.41 -23.49
N TRP A 50 1.81 -11.30 -22.49
CA TRP A 50 1.75 -10.89 -21.08
C TRP A 50 3.06 -10.26 -20.63
N LYS A 51 2.98 -9.10 -19.96
CA LYS A 51 4.12 -8.44 -19.34
C LYS A 51 3.91 -8.36 -17.82
N VAL A 52 4.77 -9.05 -17.09
CA VAL A 52 4.73 -9.09 -15.61
C VAL A 52 4.95 -7.69 -15.05
N GLY A 53 4.12 -7.29 -14.09
CA GLY A 53 4.22 -5.98 -13.43
C GLY A 53 3.87 -4.79 -14.32
N GLU A 54 3.21 -4.99 -15.46
CA GLU A 54 2.73 -3.89 -16.29
C GLU A 54 1.63 -3.11 -15.56
N SER A 55 1.81 -1.78 -15.49
CA SER A 55 0.82 -0.90 -14.86
C SER A 55 -0.47 -0.88 -15.68
N VAL A 56 -1.60 -1.17 -15.03
CA VAL A 56 -2.95 -1.02 -15.62
C VAL A 56 -3.31 0.47 -15.82
N TYR A 57 -2.60 1.38 -15.14
CA TYR A 57 -2.83 2.82 -15.23
C TYR A 57 -1.90 3.49 -16.24
N ASN A 58 -2.48 4.31 -17.11
CA ASN A 58 -1.78 5.04 -18.18
C ASN A 58 -1.08 6.34 -17.71
N SER A 59 -1.26 6.74 -16.46
CA SER A 59 -0.78 8.04 -15.96
C SER A 59 0.71 8.06 -15.59
N GLY A 60 1.37 6.90 -15.54
CA GLY A 60 2.74 6.76 -15.04
C GLY A 60 2.88 6.99 -13.52
N ARG A 61 1.77 7.23 -12.82
CA ARG A 61 1.75 7.36 -11.36
C ARG A 61 1.54 6.01 -10.72
N TRP A 62 2.25 5.75 -9.63
CA TRP A 62 1.98 4.60 -8.79
C TRP A 62 0.64 4.78 -8.07
N MET A 63 -0.14 3.70 -8.02
CA MET A 63 -1.40 3.60 -7.30
C MET A 63 -1.33 2.33 -6.43
N PRO A 64 -1.84 2.37 -5.18
CA PRO A 64 -1.93 1.16 -4.38
C PRO A 64 -2.84 0.13 -5.07
N PRO A 65 -2.55 -1.17 -4.94
CA PRO A 65 -3.37 -2.21 -5.56
C PRO A 65 -4.79 -2.19 -4.99
N ALA A 66 -5.78 -2.41 -5.86
CA ALA A 66 -7.17 -2.46 -5.44
C ALA A 66 -7.47 -3.77 -4.69
N THR A 67 -8.09 -3.68 -3.53
CA THR A 67 -8.61 -4.83 -2.77
C THR A 67 -9.90 -5.40 -3.36
N GLY A 68 -10.52 -4.75 -4.34
CA GLY A 68 -11.78 -5.17 -4.95
C GLY A 68 -13.02 -4.88 -4.11
N GLU A 69 -12.85 -4.52 -2.84
CA GLU A 69 -13.92 -4.19 -1.90
C GLU A 69 -13.95 -2.70 -1.59
N LEU A 70 -15.13 -2.07 -1.66
CA LEU A 70 -15.30 -0.62 -1.42
C LEU A 70 -15.02 -0.23 0.03
N ARG A 71 -15.19 -1.16 0.97
CA ARG A 71 -14.80 -1.08 2.38
C ARG A 71 -14.62 -2.52 2.88
N PRO A 72 -13.41 -3.09 2.84
CA PRO A 72 -13.18 -4.34 3.57
C PRO A 72 -13.59 -4.09 5.01
N GLU A 73 -14.52 -4.90 5.52
CA GLU A 73 -15.16 -4.73 6.82
C GLU A 73 -14.09 -4.36 7.88
N VAL A 74 -14.15 -3.13 8.37
CA VAL A 74 -13.32 -2.69 9.49
C VAL A 74 -13.95 -3.33 10.72
N TRP A 75 -13.40 -4.46 11.16
CA TRP A 75 -13.74 -5.08 12.44
C TRP A 75 -13.44 -4.12 13.60
#